data_AF-A0A662EES6-F1
#
_entry.id   AF-A0A662EES6-F1
#
_cell.length_a   1.000
_cell.length_b   1.000
_cell.length_c   1.000
_cell.angle_alpha   90.00
_cell.angle_beta   90.00
_cell.angle_gamma   90.00
#
_symmetry.space_group_name_H-M   'P 1'
#
loop_
_entity.id
_entity.type
_entity.pdbx_description
1 polymer ?
#
loop_
_entity_poly.entity_id
_entity_poly.type
_entity_poly.pdbx_seq_one_letter_code
_entity_poly.pdbx_strand_id
1 'polypeptide(L)' 'MKVCVYLEAAELFSRSGFYAAFKNHLRALEAVGADYTTDPGGRYDL' A
#
# COMPACT_ATOMS: atom_id res chain seq x y z
N MET A 1 -15.14 0.47 2.78
CA MET A 1 -14.45 0.40 1.49
C MET A 1 -13.01 0.02 1.78
N LYS A 2 -12.61 -1.19 1.42
CA LYS A 2 -11.27 -1.74 1.62
C LYS A 2 -10.44 -1.50 0.37
N VAL A 3 -9.36 -0.74 0.46
CA VAL A 3 -8.55 -0.34 -0.72
C VAL A 3 -7.32 -1.23 -0.86
N CYS A 4 -6.95 -1.61 -2.08
CA CYS A 4 -5.66 -2.25 -2.33
C CYS A 4 -4.59 -1.21 -2.65
N VAL A 5 -3.50 -1.19 -1.87
CA VAL A 5 -2.31 -0.41 -2.14
C VAL A 5 -1.14 -1.37 -2.30
N TYR A 6 -0.76 -1.62 -3.55
CA TYR A 6 0.25 -2.60 -3.92
C TYR A 6 1.43 -1.95 -4.64
N LEU A 7 2.64 -2.39 -4.30
CA LEU A 7 3.88 -2.03 -5.01
C LEU A 7 4.52 -3.30 -5.57
N GLU A 8 4.44 -3.46 -6.88
CA GLU A 8 5.09 -4.55 -7.60
C GLU A 8 6.61 -4.53 -7.37
N ALA A 9 7.17 -5.71 -7.11
CA ALA A 9 8.60 -5.91 -6.86
C ALA A 9 9.21 -4.93 -5.81
N ALA A 10 8.51 -4.70 -4.69
CA ALA A 10 8.92 -3.75 -3.64
C ALA A 10 10.40 -3.89 -3.19
N GLU A 11 10.95 -5.10 -3.15
CA GLU A 11 12.34 -5.37 -2.80
C GLU A 11 13.35 -4.67 -3.74
N LEU A 12 13.06 -4.64 -5.05
CA LEU A 12 13.90 -3.96 -6.05
C LEU A 12 13.89 -2.44 -5.85
N PHE A 13 12.81 -1.91 -5.29
CA PHE A 13 12.59 -0.48 -5.08
C PHE A 13 12.84 -0.01 -3.65
N SER A 14 13.32 -0.88 -2.76
CA SER A 14 13.47 -0.63 -1.32
C SER A 14 14.20 0.67 -0.95
N ARG A 15 15.14 1.13 -1.78
CA ARG A 15 15.92 2.37 -1.60
C ARG A 15 15.46 3.55 -2.47
N SER A 16 14.38 3.38 -3.21
CA SER A 16 13.85 4.38 -4.14
C SER A 16 12.81 5.29 -3.47
N GLY A 17 12.54 6.44 -4.10
CA GLY A 17 11.45 7.32 -3.71
C GLY A 17 10.07 6.65 -3.83
N PHE A 18 9.89 5.67 -4.72
CA PHE A 18 8.63 4.93 -4.86
C PHE A 18 8.29 4.14 -3.61
N TYR A 19 9.29 3.48 -3.01
CA TYR A 19 9.09 2.74 -1.76
C TYR A 19 8.77 3.66 -0.59
N ALA A 20 9.44 4.82 -0.51
CA ALA A 20 9.11 5.83 0.49
C ALA A 20 7.67 6.38 0.31
N ALA A 21 7.26 6.68 -0.92
CA ALA A 21 5.91 7.12 -1.23
C ALA A 21 4.86 6.06 -0.88
N PHE A 22 5.12 4.79 -1.22
CA PHE A 22 4.28 3.65 -0.86
C PHE A 22 4.09 3.56 0.67
N LYS A 23 5.17 3.58 1.46
CA LYS A 23 5.10 3.56 2.92
C LYS A 23 4.31 4.75 3.49
N ASN A 24 4.44 5.93 2.90
CA ASN A 24 3.68 7.11 3.32
C ASN A 24 2.18 6.97 3.03
N HIS A 25 1.78 6.34 1.92
CA HIS A 25 0.37 6.04 1.65
C HIS A 25 -0.22 5.08 2.68
N LEU A 26 0.50 4.01 3.03
CA LEU A 26 0.04 3.08 4.07
C LEU A 26 -0.17 3.79 5.41
N ARG A 27 0.80 4.62 5.82
CA ARG A 27 0.69 5.42 7.06
C ARG A 27 -0.49 6.38 7.05
N ALA A 28 -0.79 6.98 5.91
CA ALA A 28 -1.94 7.87 5.78
C ALA A 28 -3.26 7.11 5.96
N LEU A 29 -3.36 5.90 5.40
CA LEU A 29 -4.54 5.04 5.56
C LEU A 29 -4.70 4.56 7.01
N GLU A 30 -3.61 4.16 7.66
CA GLU A 30 -3.59 3.82 9.10
C GLU A 30 -4.08 5.00 9.95
N ALA A 31 -3.60 6.22 9.66
CA ALA A 31 -3.93 7.42 10.43
C ALA A 31 -5.42 7.81 10.37
N VAL A 32 -6.09 7.51 9.26
CA VAL A 32 -7.53 7.77 9.08
C VAL A 32 -8.41 6.55 9.43
N GLY A 33 -7.80 5.44 9.85
CA GLY A 33 -8.51 4.20 10.16
C GLY A 33 -9.16 3.55 8.93
N ALA A 34 -8.63 3.78 7.73
CA ALA A 34 -9.13 3.16 6.51
C ALA A 34 -8.70 1.69 6.45
N ASP A 35 -9.62 0.81 6.06
CA ASP A 35 -9.31 -0.60 5.77
C ASP A 35 -8.55 -0.69 4.45
N TYR A 36 -7.41 -1.40 4.43
CA TYR A 36 -6.62 -1.59 3.23
C TYR A 36 -5.92 -2.95 3.21
N THR A 37 -5.47 -3.35 2.03
CA THR A 37 -4.61 -4.52 1.82
C THR A 37 -3.43 -4.16 0.94
N THR A 38 -2.30 -4.81 1.15
CA THR A 38 -1.16 -4.78 0.23
C THR A 38 -1.04 -6.06 -0.59
N ASP A 39 -1.96 -7.01 -0.39
CA ASP A 39 -2.07 -8.24 -1.17
C ASP A 39 -3.01 -8.00 -2.36
N PRO A 40 -2.48 -7.98 -3.60
CA PRO A 40 -3.29 -7.82 -4.81
C PRO A 40 -4.12 -9.06 -5.15
N GLY A 41 -3.82 -10.23 -4.58
CA GLY A 41 -4.66 -11.43 -4.67
C GLY A 41 -5.75 -11.49 -3.61
N GLY A 42 -5.75 -10.54 -2.68
CA GLY A 42 -6.67 -10.48 -1.56
C GLY A 42 -8.04 -9.89 -1.92
N ARG A 43 -8.92 -9.83 -0.92
CA ARG A 43 -10.23 -9.16 -1.05
C ARG A 43 -10.11 -7.68 -0.75
N TYR A 44 -10.54 -6.85 -1.70
CA TYR A 44 -10.68 -5.41 -1.60
C TYR A 44 -11.85 -4.94 -2.49
N ASP A 45 -12.31 -3.73 -2.27
CA ASP A 45 -13.39 -3.10 -3.04
C ASP A 45 -12.78 -2.43 -4.28
N LEU A 46 -13.39 -2.68 -5.46
CA LEU A 46 -13.05 -2.08 -6.75
C LEU A 46 -13.99 -0.92 -7.07
#